data_AF-A0A934WET1-F1
#
_entry.id   AF-A0A934WET1-F1
#
_cell.length_a   1.000
_cell.length_b   1.000
_cell.length_c   1.000
_cell.angle_alpha   90.00
_cell.angle_beta   90.00
_cell.angle_gamma   90.00
#
_symmetry.space_group_name_H-M   'P 1'
#
loop_
_entity.id
_entity.type
_entity.pdbx_description
1 polymer ?
#
loop_
_entity_poly.entity_id
_entity_poly.type
_entity_poly.pdbx_seq_one_letter_code
_entity_poly.pdbx_strand_id
1 'polypeptide(L)'
;MKKLVFCCLCIFALMACGERNAIIGRWAMEIEGTGETSIRMPDDTIVSPELRFEYDTVYMDVKSDNGLVRSECMGIYTVTGNEMKITDSYGKQQICKYEIKDDILTVVDKDDPDKIIMRLRRIEK
;
A
#
# COMPACT_ATOMS: atom_id res chain seq x y z
N MET A 1 -30.17 -15.85 -24.02
CA MET A 1 -28.94 -15.98 -23.20
C MET A 1 -27.93 -14.82 -23.39
N LYS A 2 -28.34 -13.61 -23.82
CA LYS A 2 -27.43 -12.44 -23.97
C LYS A 2 -27.48 -11.44 -22.81
N LYS A 3 -28.51 -11.49 -21.94
CA LYS A 3 -28.71 -10.53 -20.84
C LYS A 3 -27.91 -10.86 -19.57
N LEU A 4 -27.55 -12.13 -19.35
CA LEU A 4 -26.80 -12.57 -18.16
C LEU A 4 -25.31 -12.20 -18.23
N VAL A 5 -24.71 -12.21 -19.43
CA VAL A 5 -23.28 -11.90 -19.62
C VAL A 5 -22.98 -10.43 -19.28
N PHE A 6 -23.91 -9.51 -19.58
CA PHE A 6 -23.74 -8.08 -19.29
C PHE A 6 -23.79 -7.76 -17.78
N CYS A 7 -24.57 -8.51 -16.99
CA CYS A 7 -24.59 -8.34 -15.53
C CYS A 7 -23.27 -8.79 -14.88
N CYS A 8 -22.68 -9.90 -15.34
CA CYS A 8 -21.40 -10.37 -14.78
C CYS A 8 -20.26 -9.39 -15.05
N LEU A 9 -20.20 -8.78 -16.25
CA LEU A 9 -19.18 -7.79 -16.61
C LEU A 9 -19.24 -6.52 -15.73
N CYS A 10 -20.44 -6.05 -15.38
CA CYS A 10 -20.59 -4.91 -14.47
C CYS A 10 -20.13 -5.22 -13.04
N ILE A 11 -20.34 -6.45 -12.57
CA ILE A 11 -19.92 -6.88 -11.22
C ILE A 11 -18.39 -6.96 -11.12
N PHE A 12 -17.70 -7.47 -12.16
CA PHE A 12 -16.23 -7.48 -12.17
C PHE A 12 -15.61 -6.08 -12.27
N ALA A 13 -16.23 -5.17 -13.03
CA ALA A 13 -15.78 -3.78 -13.11
C ALA A 13 -15.95 -3.02 -11.77
N LEU A 14 -17.02 -3.31 -11.03
CA LEU A 14 -17.26 -2.75 -9.70
C LEU A 14 -16.27 -3.29 -8.65
N MET A 15 -15.96 -4.59 -8.68
CA MET A 15 -14.97 -5.19 -7.78
C MET A 15 -13.54 -4.68 -8.04
N ALA A 16 -13.12 -4.60 -9.30
CA ALA A 16 -11.79 -4.09 -9.67
C ALA A 16 -11.60 -2.60 -9.31
N CYS A 17 -12.67 -1.80 -9.33
CA CYS A 17 -12.63 -0.43 -8.82
C CYS A 17 -12.66 -0.37 -7.28
N GLY A 18 -13.41 -1.26 -6.62
CA GLY A 18 -13.51 -1.31 -5.15
C GLY A 18 -12.19 -1.64 -4.47
N GLU A 19 -11.47 -2.64 -4.98
CA GLU A 19 -10.18 -3.07 -4.41
C GLU A 19 -9.08 -2.02 -4.58
N ARG A 20 -9.02 -1.37 -5.76
CA ARG A 20 -8.08 -0.28 -6.01
C ARG A 20 -8.35 0.92 -5.09
N ASN A 21 -9.63 1.27 -4.90
CA ASN A 21 -10.01 2.35 -3.99
C ASN A 21 -9.67 2.06 -2.53
N ALA A 22 -9.64 0.78 -2.12
CA ALA A 22 -9.30 0.41 -0.75
C ALA A 22 -7.81 0.68 -0.42
N ILE A 23 -6.89 0.54 -1.38
CA ILE A 23 -5.45 0.79 -1.16
C ILE A 23 -5.12 2.27 -1.14
N ILE A 24 -5.83 3.10 -1.92
CA ILE A 24 -5.57 4.53 -2.02
C ILE A 24 -5.64 5.19 -0.63
N GLY A 25 -4.64 6.01 -0.31
CA GLY A 25 -4.53 6.68 0.97
C GLY A 25 -3.11 6.72 1.51
N ARG A 26 -2.98 7.16 2.76
CA ARG A 26 -1.72 7.19 3.50
C ARG A 26 -1.71 6.07 4.52
N TRP A 27 -0.56 5.44 4.65
CA TRP A 27 -0.37 4.31 5.53
C TRP A 27 0.97 4.45 6.26
N ALA A 28 0.95 4.32 7.58
CA ALA A 28 2.15 4.32 8.40
C ALA A 28 2.76 2.91 8.38
N MET A 29 4.07 2.81 8.19
CA MET A 29 4.75 1.52 8.17
C MET A 29 4.96 1.00 9.59
N GLU A 30 4.53 -0.23 9.87
CA GLU A 30 4.83 -0.89 11.15
C GLU A 30 6.32 -1.27 11.17
N ILE A 31 7.00 -0.88 12.25
CA ILE A 31 8.39 -1.23 12.51
C ILE A 31 8.44 -2.68 12.94
N GLU A 32 9.23 -3.46 12.21
CA GLU A 32 9.35 -4.91 12.39
C GLU A 32 9.62 -5.29 13.85
N GLY A 33 8.81 -6.22 14.37
CA GLY A 33 8.94 -6.74 15.73
C GLY A 33 8.41 -5.83 16.86
N THR A 34 7.94 -4.62 16.56
CA THR A 34 7.49 -3.66 17.60
C THR A 34 6.00 -3.34 17.53
N GLY A 35 5.40 -3.33 16.33
CA GLY A 35 4.03 -2.86 16.10
C GLY A 35 3.87 -1.34 16.22
N GLU A 36 4.95 -0.61 16.47
CA GLU A 36 5.00 0.85 16.42
C GLU A 36 5.10 1.33 14.97
N THR A 37 4.69 2.57 14.71
CA THR A 37 4.75 3.17 13.36
C THR A 37 5.62 4.42 13.30
N SER A 38 6.36 4.69 14.37
CA SER A 38 7.20 5.87 14.54
C SER A 38 8.42 5.54 15.38
N ILE A 39 9.52 6.22 15.13
CA ILE A 39 10.79 6.08 15.82
C ILE A 39 11.11 7.40 16.51
N ARG A 40 11.50 7.37 17.79
CA ARG A 40 12.08 8.52 18.47
C ARG A 40 13.58 8.58 18.19
N MET A 41 14.02 9.67 17.59
CA MET A 41 15.42 9.93 17.27
C MET A 41 16.19 10.40 18.52
N PRO A 42 17.53 10.34 18.51
CA PRO A 42 18.35 10.78 19.66
C PRO A 42 18.21 12.27 20.02
N ASP A 43 17.76 13.10 19.08
CA ASP A 43 17.48 14.53 19.28
C ASP A 43 16.02 14.80 19.72
N ASP A 44 15.32 13.75 20.18
CA ASP A 44 13.91 13.73 20.57
C ASP A 44 12.88 13.92 19.45
N THR A 45 13.31 14.07 18.19
CA THR A 45 12.40 14.14 17.04
C THR A 45 11.65 12.81 16.86
N ILE A 46 10.33 12.86 16.69
CA ILE A 46 9.55 11.68 16.31
C ILE A 46 9.50 11.60 14.79
N VAL A 47 9.95 10.49 14.22
CA VAL A 47 9.97 10.24 12.77
C VAL A 47 9.07 9.06 12.41
N SER A 48 8.23 9.21 11.40
CA SER A 48 7.29 8.18 10.94
C SER A 48 7.46 7.93 9.43
N PRO A 49 7.87 6.72 9.02
CA PRO A 49 7.84 6.32 7.62
C PRO A 49 6.42 5.98 7.17
N GLU A 50 6.01 6.51 6.03
CA GLU A 50 4.68 6.32 5.48
C GLU A 50 4.72 5.96 3.99
N LEU A 51 3.78 5.15 3.55
CA LEU A 51 3.47 4.98 2.13
C LEU A 51 2.20 5.74 1.77
N ARG A 52 2.29 6.55 0.71
CA ARG A 52 1.18 7.28 0.13
C ARG A 52 0.85 6.67 -1.23
N PHE A 53 -0.26 5.93 -1.28
CA PHE A 53 -0.80 5.38 -2.52
C PHE A 53 -1.76 6.40 -3.13
N GLU A 54 -1.39 6.93 -4.28
CA GLU A 54 -2.25 7.77 -5.12
C GLU A 54 -2.90 6.90 -6.21
N TYR A 55 -3.49 7.50 -7.25
CA TYR A 55 -4.27 6.77 -8.24
C TYR A 55 -3.51 5.57 -8.85
N ASP A 56 -2.28 5.78 -9.27
CA ASP A 56 -1.40 4.76 -9.87
C ASP A 56 0.04 4.82 -9.38
N THR A 57 0.36 5.75 -8.47
CA THR A 57 1.73 6.00 -8.03
C THR A 57 1.81 5.80 -6.52
N VAL A 58 2.91 5.20 -6.07
CA VAL A 58 3.22 5.04 -4.65
C VAL A 58 4.43 5.90 -4.29
N TYR A 59 4.30 6.64 -3.19
CA TYR A 59 5.37 7.45 -2.61
C TYR A 59 5.74 6.93 -1.24
N MET A 60 7.01 7.03 -0.88
CA MET A 60 7.50 6.88 0.48
C MET A 60 7.74 8.28 1.05
N ASP A 61 6.98 8.63 2.08
CA ASP A 61 7.13 9.87 2.83
C ASP A 61 7.82 9.56 4.16
N VAL A 62 8.80 10.38 4.53
CA VAL A 62 9.35 10.41 5.90
C VAL A 62 8.83 11.68 6.55
N LYS A 63 8.00 11.51 7.57
CA LYS A 63 7.43 12.59 8.37
C LYS A 63 8.18 12.73 9.68
N SER A 64 8.29 13.95 10.17
CA SER A 64 8.57 14.25 11.57
C SER A 64 7.42 15.02 12.20
N ASP A 65 7.45 15.17 13.51
CA ASP A 65 6.64 16.15 14.26
C ASP A 65 6.76 17.59 13.73
N ASN A 66 7.88 17.91 13.09
CA ASN A 66 8.15 19.21 12.45
C ASN A 66 7.67 19.29 10.99
N GLY A 67 7.14 18.21 10.41
CA GLY A 67 6.54 18.21 9.07
C GLY A 67 7.10 17.15 8.12
N LEU A 68 7.04 17.40 6.81
CA LEU A 68 7.61 16.48 5.81
C LEU A 68 9.11 16.64 5.74
N VAL A 69 9.85 15.56 6.02
CA VAL A 69 11.31 15.52 5.91
C VAL A 69 11.73 15.16 4.49
N ARG A 70 11.11 14.11 3.93
CA ARG A 70 11.43 13.61 2.59
C ARG A 70 10.20 12.97 1.95
N SER A 71 10.10 13.07 0.64
CA SER A 71 9.13 12.34 -0.18
C SER A 71 9.84 11.77 -1.39
N GLU A 72 9.65 10.48 -1.64
CA GLU A 72 10.30 9.75 -2.74
C GLU A 72 9.27 8.95 -3.52
N CYS A 73 9.30 9.06 -4.86
CA CYS A 73 8.47 8.24 -5.72
C CYS A 73 9.04 6.82 -5.77
N MET A 74 8.29 5.85 -5.27
CA MET A 74 8.71 4.44 -5.26
C MET A 74 8.41 3.76 -6.60
N GLY A 75 7.40 4.24 -7.33
CA GLY A 75 7.06 3.74 -8.64
C GLY A 75 5.56 3.79 -8.95
N ILE A 76 5.23 3.24 -10.12
CA ILE A 76 3.85 3.07 -10.58
C ILE A 76 3.37 1.69 -10.13
N TYR A 77 2.17 1.61 -9.57
CA TYR A 77 1.56 0.37 -9.16
C TYR A 77 0.26 0.07 -9.92
N THR A 78 0.02 -1.22 -10.11
CA THR A 78 -1.23 -1.76 -10.64
C THR A 78 -1.74 -2.85 -9.73
N VAL A 79 -3.05 -2.92 -9.55
CA VAL A 79 -3.74 -3.89 -8.69
C VAL A 79 -4.60 -4.79 -9.56
N THR A 80 -4.54 -6.09 -9.34
CA THR A 80 -5.42 -7.08 -9.99
C THR A 80 -5.81 -8.15 -8.97
N GLY A 81 -7.05 -8.12 -8.48
CA GLY A 81 -7.45 -8.96 -7.35
C GLY A 81 -6.63 -8.60 -6.11
N ASN A 82 -6.09 -9.61 -5.43
CA ASN A 82 -5.21 -9.44 -4.28
C ASN A 82 -3.72 -9.31 -4.63
N GLU A 83 -3.37 -9.08 -5.90
CA GLU A 83 -1.99 -8.89 -6.34
C GLU A 83 -1.72 -7.42 -6.64
N MET A 84 -0.58 -6.93 -6.17
CA MET A 84 -0.05 -5.61 -6.46
C MET A 84 1.28 -5.78 -7.21
N LYS A 85 1.40 -5.09 -8.35
CA LYS A 85 2.65 -4.99 -9.09
C LYS A 85 3.14 -3.56 -9.02
N ILE A 86 4.37 -3.36 -8.55
CA ILE A 86 5.05 -2.07 -8.49
C ILE A 86 6.18 -2.08 -9.50
N THR A 87 6.28 -1.02 -10.30
CA THR A 87 7.35 -0.80 -11.28
C THR A 87 8.12 0.45 -10.88
N ASP A 88 9.40 0.29 -10.55
CA ASP A 88 10.25 1.42 -10.17
C ASP A 88 10.68 2.26 -11.38
N SER A 89 11.40 3.35 -11.11
CA SER A 89 11.89 4.28 -12.14
C SER A 89 12.91 3.66 -13.10
N TYR A 90 13.53 2.53 -12.75
CA TYR A 90 14.45 1.78 -13.59
C TYR A 90 13.74 0.69 -14.40
N GLY A 91 12.41 0.56 -14.26
CA GLY A 91 11.60 -0.44 -14.94
C GLY A 91 11.63 -1.82 -14.28
N LYS A 92 12.26 -1.96 -13.10
CA LYS A 92 12.23 -3.20 -12.34
C LYS A 92 10.84 -3.41 -11.77
N GLN A 93 10.31 -4.61 -11.93
CA GLN A 93 8.98 -4.98 -11.45
C GLN A 93 9.08 -5.89 -10.24
N GLN A 94 8.27 -5.58 -9.23
CA GLN A 94 8.04 -6.43 -8.07
C GLN A 94 6.55 -6.75 -8.02
N ILE A 95 6.21 -8.03 -7.84
CA ILE A 95 4.83 -8.46 -7.62
C ILE A 95 4.74 -8.98 -6.19
N CYS A 96 3.72 -8.54 -5.46
CA CYS A 96 3.39 -9.00 -4.12
C CYS A 96 1.90 -9.30 -4.03
N LYS A 97 1.54 -10.11 -3.04
CA LYS A 97 0.14 -10.25 -2.62
C LYS A 97 -0.11 -9.28 -1.48
N TYR A 98 -1.36 -8.84 -1.35
CA TYR A 98 -1.76 -8.02 -0.23
C TYR A 98 -3.14 -8.40 0.28
N GLU A 99 -3.37 -8.08 1.54
CA GLU A 99 -4.67 -8.17 2.20
C GLU A 99 -4.92 -6.87 2.96
N ILE A 100 -6.14 -6.33 2.85
CA ILE A 100 -6.59 -5.25 3.71
C ILE A 100 -7.64 -5.82 4.64
N LYS A 101 -7.38 -5.73 5.95
CA LYS A 101 -8.34 -6.09 6.98
C LYS A 101 -8.39 -4.96 8.00
N ASP A 102 -9.60 -4.46 8.25
CA ASP A 102 -9.83 -3.26 9.04
C ASP A 102 -8.98 -2.09 8.49
N ASP A 103 -8.05 -1.58 9.29
CA ASP A 103 -7.13 -0.50 8.94
C ASP A 103 -5.69 -0.98 8.73
N ILE A 104 -5.50 -2.27 8.45
CA ILE A 104 -4.18 -2.87 8.25
C ILE A 104 -4.08 -3.42 6.84
N LEU A 105 -3.12 -2.88 6.07
CA LEU A 105 -2.66 -3.41 4.80
C LEU A 105 -1.44 -4.29 5.07
N THR A 106 -1.60 -5.60 4.87
CA THR A 106 -0.51 -6.57 4.97
C THR A 106 -0.05 -6.92 3.57
N VAL A 107 1.25 -6.79 3.31
CA VAL A 107 1.88 -7.13 2.03
C VAL A 107 2.78 -8.34 2.25
N VAL A 108 2.59 -9.38 1.47
CA VAL A 108 3.32 -10.65 1.55
C VAL A 108 3.99 -10.97 0.22
N ASP A 109 5.04 -11.77 0.28
CA ASP A 109 5.70 -12.29 -0.92
C ASP A 109 4.70 -13.13 -1.74
N LYS A 110 4.77 -13.01 -3.06
CA LYS A 110 3.84 -13.72 -3.95
C LYS A 110 4.04 -15.23 -3.85
N ASP A 111 5.30 -15.64 -3.71
CA ASP A 111 5.75 -17.03 -3.76
C ASP A 111 5.86 -17.66 -2.36
N ASP A 112 5.86 -16.83 -1.31
CA ASP A 112 5.91 -17.26 0.09
C ASP A 112 4.91 -16.46 0.95
N PRO A 113 3.73 -17.01 1.25
CA PRO A 113 2.68 -16.31 2.00
C PRO A 113 3.03 -16.07 3.48
N ASP A 114 3.97 -16.84 4.04
CA ASP A 114 4.42 -16.67 5.43
C ASP A 114 5.44 -15.54 5.55
N LYS A 115 6.04 -15.13 4.42
CA LYS A 115 6.97 -14.01 4.34
C LYS A 115 6.23 -12.70 4.18
N ILE A 116 5.95 -12.06 5.31
CA ILE A 116 5.46 -10.68 5.37
C ILE A 116 6.57 -9.73 4.89
N ILE A 117 6.30 -8.99 3.83
CA ILE A 117 7.19 -7.94 3.31
C ILE A 117 7.05 -6.68 4.15
N MET A 118 5.80 -6.29 4.44
CA MET A 118 5.50 -5.13 5.26
C MET A 118 4.06 -5.18 5.77
N ARG A 119 3.83 -4.52 6.90
CA ARG A 119 2.50 -4.20 7.42
C ARG A 119 2.36 -2.70 7.53
N LEU A 120 1.22 -2.19 7.11
CA LEU A 120 0.96 -0.76 7.03
C LEU A 120 -0.37 -0.47 7.70
N ARG A 121 -0.40 0.54 8.58
CA ARG A 121 -1.61 0.98 9.27
C ARG A 121 -2.18 2.22 8.61
N ARG A 122 -3.48 2.24 8.35
CA ARG A 122 -4.15 3.38 7.72
C ARG A 122 -3.99 4.62 8.61
N ILE A 123 -3.66 5.73 7.97
CA ILE A 123 -3.67 7.05 8.61
C ILE A 123 -4.97 7.71 8.19
N GLU A 124 -5.94 7.72 9.11
CA GLU A 124 -7.16 8.50 8.93
C GLU A 124 -6.80 10.00 8.92
N LYS A 125 -7.38 10.75 7.98
CA LYS A 125 -7.22 12.20 7.91
C LYS A 125 -8.30 12.90 8.72
#